data_AF-A0AA37N4R9-F1
#
_entry.id   AF-A0AA37N4R9-F1
#
_cell.length_a   1.000
_cell.length_b   1.000
_cell.length_c   1.000
_cell.angle_alpha   90.00
_cell.angle_beta   90.00
_cell.angle_gamma   90.00
#
_symmetry.space_group_name_H-M   'P 1'
#
loop_
_entity.id
_entity.type
_entity.pdbx_description
1 polymer ?
#
loop_
_entity_poly.entity_id
_entity_poly.type
_entity_poly.pdbx_seq_one_letter_code
_entity_poly.pdbx_strand_id
1 'polypeptide(L)'
;MKDTGVIRRIDDLGRVVVPRDMRKSLGLQEGTPLEVCATEEGILFKKHDPGITLMDIVNNLESALDDNYVELGVDKTREIRLCISDLKEILKEADGRR
;
A
#
# COMPACT_ATOMS: atom_id res chain seq x y z
N MET A 1 -0.43 -28.10 -2.75
CA MET A 1 -1.42 -27.07 -2.40
C MET A 1 -2.78 -27.75 -2.34
N LYS A 2 -3.53 -27.61 -1.24
CA LYS A 2 -4.91 -28.11 -1.19
C LYS A 2 -5.79 -27.05 -1.85
N ASP A 3 -6.22 -27.31 -3.07
CA ASP A 3 -7.24 -26.51 -3.74
C ASP A 3 -8.49 -26.49 -2.87
N THR A 4 -8.72 -25.37 -2.21
CA THR A 4 -9.91 -25.11 -1.38
C THR A 4 -10.91 -24.33 -2.21
N GLY A 5 -11.11 -24.74 -3.46
CA GLY A 5 -12.05 -24.11 -4.37
C GLY A 5 -13.47 -24.24 -3.84
N VAL A 6 -13.97 -23.19 -3.18
CA VAL A 6 -15.37 -23.09 -2.75
C VAL A 6 -16.11 -22.24 -3.77
N ILE A 7 -17.11 -22.84 -4.43
CA ILE A 7 -17.95 -22.12 -5.39
C ILE A 7 -18.96 -21.27 -4.61
N ARG A 8 -19.01 -19.97 -4.93
CA ARG A 8 -20.03 -19.04 -4.44
C ARG A 8 -20.64 -18.28 -5.61
N ARG A 9 -21.94 -18.00 -5.49
CA ARG A 9 -22.66 -17.13 -6.41
C ARG A 9 -22.53 -15.69 -5.94
N ILE A 10 -22.45 -14.79 -6.90
CA ILE A 10 -22.58 -13.35 -6.68
C ILE A 10 -24.07 -13.06 -6.47
N ASP A 11 -24.39 -12.14 -5.56
CA ASP A 11 -25.76 -11.67 -5.40
C ASP A 11 -26.15 -10.62 -6.46
N ASP A 12 -27.36 -10.07 -6.34
CA ASP A 12 -27.90 -9.04 -7.21
C ASP A 12 -27.15 -7.70 -7.17
N LEU A 13 -26.38 -7.46 -6.10
CA LEU A 13 -25.60 -6.23 -5.89
C LEU A 13 -24.10 -6.40 -6.20
N GLY A 14 -23.66 -7.59 -6.60
CA GLY A 14 -22.25 -7.84 -6.90
C GLY A 14 -21.41 -8.32 -5.70
N ARG A 15 -22.02 -8.66 -4.56
CA ARG A 15 -21.28 -9.11 -3.37
C ARG A 15 -20.99 -10.61 -3.43
N VAL A 16 -19.84 -11.00 -2.90
CA VAL A 16 -19.44 -12.40 -2.71
C VAL A 16 -19.13 -12.69 -1.25
N VAL A 17 -19.56 -13.84 -0.75
CA VAL A 17 -19.37 -14.22 0.65
C VAL A 17 -18.08 -15.04 0.80
N VAL A 18 -17.13 -14.54 1.61
CA VAL A 18 -15.94 -15.30 2.00
C VAL A 18 -16.29 -16.33 3.08
N PRO A 19 -16.04 -17.64 2.85
CA PRO A 19 -16.32 -18.69 3.82
C PRO A 19 -15.68 -18.45 5.19
N ARG A 20 -16.36 -18.87 6.27
CA ARG A 20 -15.93 -18.63 7.66
C ARG A 20 -14.53 -19.18 7.96
N ASP A 21 -14.18 -20.34 7.40
CA ASP A 21 -12.88 -20.96 7.65
C ASP A 21 -11.73 -20.19 7.00
N MET A 22 -11.94 -19.68 5.77
CA MET A 22 -11.00 -18.79 5.10
C MET A 22 -10.84 -17.48 5.87
N ARG A 23 -11.96 -16.89 6.35
CA ARG A 23 -11.91 -15.69 7.20
C ARG A 23 -11.09 -15.92 8.47
N LYS A 24 -11.27 -17.05 9.15
CA LYS A 24 -10.49 -17.39 10.35
C LYS A 24 -9.01 -17.60 10.03
N SER A 25 -8.69 -18.32 8.96
CA SER A 25 -7.31 -18.59 8.54
C SER A 25 -6.57 -17.32 8.11
N LEU A 26 -7.26 -16.39 7.45
CA LEU A 26 -6.69 -15.13 6.98
C LEU A 26 -6.82 -13.99 8.00
N GLY A 27 -7.50 -14.22 9.13
CA GLY A 27 -7.77 -13.19 10.14
C GLY A 27 -8.61 -12.02 9.58
N LEU A 28 -9.64 -12.33 8.79
CA LEU A 28 -10.60 -11.36 8.25
C LEU A 28 -11.80 -11.27 9.20
N GLN A 29 -11.86 -10.18 9.95
CA GLN A 29 -12.97 -9.85 10.83
C GLN A 29 -13.96 -8.94 10.10
N GLU A 30 -15.15 -8.78 10.68
CA GLU A 30 -16.10 -7.77 10.20
C GLU A 30 -15.44 -6.39 10.20
N GLY A 31 -15.62 -5.62 9.13
CA GLY A 31 -14.97 -4.32 8.95
C GLY A 31 -13.49 -4.36 8.58
N THR A 32 -12.86 -5.54 8.41
CA THR A 32 -11.48 -5.60 7.89
C THR A 32 -11.44 -5.00 6.49
N PRO A 33 -10.65 -3.94 6.26
CA PRO A 33 -10.57 -3.33 4.95
C PRO A 33 -9.80 -4.27 4.01
N LEU A 34 -10.36 -4.46 2.82
CA LEU A 34 -9.77 -5.28 1.76
C LEU A 34 -9.60 -4.42 0.51
N GLU A 35 -8.43 -4.55 -0.10
CA GLU A 35 -8.15 -4.04 -1.43
C GLU A 35 -8.62 -5.07 -2.47
N VAL A 36 -9.28 -4.59 -3.52
CA VAL A 36 -9.82 -5.42 -4.61
C VAL A 36 -9.07 -5.07 -5.89
N CYS A 37 -8.30 -6.02 -6.41
CA CYS A 37 -7.50 -5.84 -7.62
C CYS A 37 -8.01 -6.74 -8.74
N ALA A 38 -8.14 -6.21 -9.95
CA ALA A 38 -8.37 -7.01 -11.14
C ALA A 38 -7.04 -7.58 -11.65
N THR A 39 -7.03 -8.86 -12.02
CA THR A 39 -5.89 -9.55 -12.61
C THR A 39 -6.32 -10.26 -13.89
N GLU A 40 -5.37 -10.75 -14.68
CA GLU A 40 -5.67 -11.53 -15.90
C GLU A 40 -6.47 -12.81 -15.59
N GLU A 41 -6.30 -13.37 -14.39
CA GLU A 41 -6.92 -14.61 -13.96
C GLU A 41 -8.22 -14.40 -13.16
N GLY A 42 -8.56 -13.15 -12.80
CA GLY A 42 -9.79 -12.83 -12.07
C GLY A 42 -9.66 -11.66 -11.10
N ILE A 43 -10.15 -11.85 -9.87
CA ILE A 43 -10.17 -10.83 -8.81
C ILE A 43 -9.32 -11.30 -7.63
N LEU A 44 -8.36 -10.48 -7.22
CA LEU A 44 -7.55 -10.68 -6.03
C LEU A 44 -8.06 -9.80 -4.88
N PHE A 45 -8.28 -10.42 -3.72
CA PHE A 45 -8.56 -9.70 -2.47
C PHE A 45 -7.33 -9.74 -1.56
N LYS A 46 -6.84 -8.56 -1.15
CA LYS A 46 -5.70 -8.41 -0.24
C LYS A 46 -6.13 -7.61 0.98
N LYS A 47 -5.53 -7.88 2.15
CA LYS A 47 -5.70 -6.98 3.31
C LYS A 47 -5.25 -5.59 2.92
N HIS A 48 -6.14 -4.62 3.07
CA HIS A 48 -5.76 -3.23 2.92
C HIS A 48 -4.95 -2.86 4.16
N ASP A 49 -3.65 -2.70 3.95
CA ASP A 49 -2.78 -2.09 4.93
C ASP A 49 -2.55 -0.65 4.46
N PRO A 50 -3.15 0.35 5.11
CA PRO A 50 -2.87 1.75 4.81
C PRO A 50 -1.47 2.16 5.29
N GLY A 51 -0.65 1.19 5.73
CA GLY A 51 0.70 1.37 6.24
C GLY A 51 1.45 2.47 5.51
N ILE A 52 2.17 3.26 6.29
CA ILE A 52 2.96 4.41 5.83
C ILE A 52 3.67 4.01 4.54
N THR A 53 3.26 4.62 3.43
CA THR A 53 3.85 4.30 2.14
C THR A 53 5.30 4.75 2.15
N LEU A 54 6.14 4.18 1.27
CA LEU A 54 7.50 4.71 1.10
C LEU A 54 7.48 6.21 0.76
N MET A 55 6.44 6.66 0.05
CA MET A 55 6.24 8.07 -0.24
C MET A 55 5.97 8.88 1.03
N ASP A 56 5.16 8.38 1.95
CA ASP A 56 4.89 9.02 3.24
C ASP A 56 6.16 9.10 4.10
N ILE A 57 7.00 8.06 4.09
CA ILE A 57 8.31 8.08 4.77
C ILE A 57 9.20 9.18 4.19
N VAL A 58 9.29 9.27 2.85
CA VAL A 58 10.12 10.28 2.18
C VAL A 58 9.60 11.70 2.43
N ASN A 59 8.28 11.90 2.47
CA ASN A 59 7.69 13.18 2.83
C ASN A 59 8.01 13.57 4.29
N ASN A 60 7.95 12.61 5.22
CA ASN A 60 8.32 12.85 6.61
C ASN A 60 9.81 13.23 6.75
N LEU A 61 10.70 12.63 5.94
CA LEU A 61 12.12 13.01 5.90
C LEU A 61 12.32 14.44 5.41
N GLU A 62 11.55 14.88 4.42
CA GLU A 62 11.60 16.26 3.91
C GLU A 62 11.14 17.27 4.98
N SER A 63 10.05 16.98 5.70
CA SER A 63 9.60 17.83 6.82
C SER A 63 10.67 17.91 7.92
N ALA A 64 11.28 16.78 8.28
CA ALA A 64 12.38 16.76 9.26
C ALA A 64 13.60 17.55 8.78
N LEU A 65 13.90 17.57 7.48
CA LEU A 65 14.99 18.36 6.91
C LEU A 65 14.72 19.86 7.04
N ASP A 66 13.49 20.29 6.78
CA ASP A 66 13.07 21.69 6.90
C ASP A 66 13.12 22.16 8.37
N ASP A 67 12.70 21.32 9.31
CA ASP A 67 12.75 21.61 10.75
C ASP A 67 14.20 21.75 11.27
N ASN A 68 15.16 21.05 10.67
CA ASN A 68 16.56 21.02 11.10
C ASN A 68 17.51 21.84 10.19
N TYR A 69 16.97 22.66 9.30
CA TYR A 69 17.72 23.41 8.29
C TYR A 69 18.89 24.23 8.88
N VAL A 70 18.66 24.86 10.03
CA VAL A 70 19.65 25.76 10.66
C VAL A 70 20.85 24.98 11.20
N GLU A 71 20.63 23.77 11.76
CA GLU A 71 21.70 22.95 12.32
C GLU A 71 22.53 22.24 11.25
N LEU A 72 21.91 21.86 10.13
CA LEU A 72 22.57 21.14 9.03
C LEU A 72 23.41 22.06 8.14
N GLY A 73 23.03 23.33 8.03
CA GLY A 73 23.65 24.30 7.13
C GLY A 73 23.16 24.15 5.67
N VAL A 74 23.39 25.20 4.89
CA VAL A 74 22.83 25.38 3.54
C VAL A 74 23.24 24.26 2.58
N ASP A 75 24.52 23.90 2.56
CA ASP A 75 25.07 22.96 1.59
C ASP A 75 24.59 21.53 1.83
N LYS A 76 24.65 21.04 3.08
CA LYS A 76 24.15 19.70 3.43
C LYS A 76 22.65 19.58 3.21
N THR A 77 21.89 20.62 3.57
CA THR A 77 20.43 20.61 3.33
C THR A 77 20.13 20.50 1.84
N ARG A 78 20.87 21.23 1.00
CA ARG A 78 20.69 21.17 -0.45
C ARG A 78 21.00 19.78 -1.00
N GLU A 79 22.08 19.15 -0.57
CA GLU A 79 22.45 17.78 -0.99
C GLU A 79 21.35 16.78 -0.60
N ILE A 80 20.90 16.81 0.65
CA ILE A 80 19.86 15.89 1.14
C ILE A 80 18.55 16.12 0.39
N ARG A 81 18.18 17.38 0.11
CA ARG A 81 16.95 17.72 -0.63
C ARG A 81 16.98 17.19 -2.06
N LEU A 82 18.14 17.23 -2.74
CA LEU A 82 18.30 16.63 -4.06
C LEU A 82 18.07 15.10 -4.00
N CYS A 83 18.69 14.41 -3.04
CA CYS A 83 18.47 12.98 -2.86
C CYS A 83 17.00 12.63 -2.57
N ILE A 84 16.31 13.43 -1.75
CA ILE A 84 14.87 13.25 -1.49
C ILE A 84 14.06 13.41 -2.79
N SER A 85 14.41 14.38 -3.63
CA SER A 85 13.76 14.57 -4.93
C SER A 85 13.91 13.33 -5.83
N ASP A 86 15.14 12.81 -5.95
CA ASP A 86 15.43 11.62 -6.76
C ASP A 86 14.65 10.41 -6.24
N LEU A 87 14.58 10.24 -4.92
CA LEU A 87 13.77 9.18 -4.30
C LEU A 87 12.28 9.31 -4.64
N LYS A 88 11.73 10.53 -4.61
CA LYS A 88 10.32 10.77 -4.99
C LYS A 88 10.04 10.43 -6.45
N GLU A 89 10.98 10.72 -7.36
CA GLU A 89 10.83 10.36 -8.78
C GLU A 89 10.80 8.85 -8.98
N ILE A 90 11.75 8.13 -8.36
CA ILE A 90 11.79 6.65 -8.40
C ILE A 90 10.48 6.05 -7.86
N LEU A 91 9.98 6.58 -6.75
CA LEU A 91 8.75 6.10 -6.13
C LEU A 91 7.51 6.35 -7.01
N LYS A 92 7.43 7.52 -7.66
CA LYS A 92 6.35 7.82 -8.62
C LYS A 92 6.37 6.89 -9.82
N GLU A 93 7.55 6.58 -10.36
CA GLU A 93 7.68 5.62 -11.46
C GLU A 93 7.31 4.20 -11.04
N ALA A 94 7.59 3.82 -9.80
CA ALA A 94 7.26 2.48 -9.29
C ALA A 94 5.76 2.30 -9.07
N ASP A 95 5.05 3.34 -8.61
CA ASP A 95 3.61 3.29 -8.36
C ASP A 95 2.78 3.43 -9.65
N GLY A 96 3.27 4.20 -10.64
CA GLY A 96 2.65 4.31 -11.97
C GLY A 96 2.77 3.06 -12.87
N ARG A 97 3.49 2.03 -12.42
CA ARG A 97 3.61 0.71 -13.09
C ARG A 97 2.66 -0.34 -12.51
N ARG A 98 1.82 0.01 -11.52
CA ARG A 98 0.81 -0.87 -10.94
C ARG A 98 -0.55 -0.72 -11.61
#